data_AF-A0A660T1Q5-F1
#
_entry.id   AF-A0A660T1Q5-F1
#
_cell.length_a   1.000
_cell.length_b   1.000
_cell.length_c   1.000
_cell.angle_alpha   90.00
_cell.angle_beta   90.00
_cell.angle_gamma   90.00
#
_symmetry.space_group_name_H-M   'P 1'
#
loop_
_entity.id
_entity.type
_entity.pdbx_description
1 polymer ?
#
loop_
_entity_poly.entity_id
_entity_poly.type
_entity_poly.pdbx_seq_one_letter_code
_entity_poly.pdbx_strand_id
1 'polypeptide(L)'
;RHITLPSILPTIITVFILNMGFFMNAGFDQVFNMMNDAVINKVDIIDTYVYRVGLTKGNFSLGTAAGLFKGVIGIFLILGTDRLSRKTSGEGVW
;
A
#
# COMPACT_ATOMS: atom_id res chain seq x y z
N ARG A 1 -7.34 31.68 -8.11
CA ARG A 1 -7.30 30.21 -7.90
C ARG A 1 -6.03 29.60 -8.52
N HIS A 2 -4.85 30.17 -8.27
CA HIS A 2 -3.60 29.78 -8.95
C HIS A 2 -2.34 29.88 -8.07
N ILE A 3 -2.48 30.10 -6.76
CA ILE A 3 -1.34 30.34 -5.87
C ILE A 3 -1.20 29.21 -4.86
N THR A 4 -2.29 28.87 -4.16
CA THR A 4 -2.25 27.88 -3.06
C THR A 4 -1.97 26.46 -3.54
N LEU A 5 -2.66 25.99 -4.58
CA LEU A 5 -2.50 24.63 -5.11
C LEU A 5 -1.07 24.33 -5.61
N PRO A 6 -0.42 25.19 -6.43
CA PRO A 6 0.95 24.94 -6.86
C PRO A 6 1.98 25.09 -5.73
N SER A 7 1.76 25.97 -4.73
CA SER A 7 2.74 26.16 -3.65
C SER A 7 2.73 25.02 -2.61
N ILE A 8 1.61 24.34 -2.41
CA ILE A 8 1.50 23.18 -1.48
C ILE A 8 1.65 21.84 -2.19
N LEU A 9 1.72 21.84 -3.53
CA LEU A 9 1.86 20.63 -4.35
C LEU A 9 3.02 19.73 -3.89
N PRO A 10 4.23 20.24 -3.59
CA PRO A 10 5.34 19.40 -3.13
C PRO A 10 5.01 18.70 -1.81
N THR A 11 4.41 19.42 -0.85
CA THR A 11 4.01 18.88 0.45
C THR A 11 2.93 17.81 0.31
N ILE A 12 1.93 18.03 -0.56
CA ILE A 12 0.89 17.03 -0.83
C ILE A 12 1.51 15.75 -1.39
N ILE A 13 2.46 15.87 -2.32
CA ILE A 13 3.12 14.71 -2.93
C ILE A 13 3.98 13.97 -1.90
N THR A 14 4.74 14.67 -1.04
CA THR A 14 5.51 14.03 0.04
C THR A 14 4.61 13.28 1.01
N VAL A 15 3.52 13.90 1.48
CA VAL A 15 2.56 13.26 2.37
C VAL A 15 1.83 12.10 1.67
N PHE A 16 1.60 12.20 0.36
CA PHE A 16 1.02 11.12 -0.43
C PHE A 16 1.95 9.91 -0.56
N ILE A 17 3.26 10.13 -0.78
CA ILE A 17 4.26 9.06 -0.78
C ILE A 17 4.31 8.36 0.58
N LEU A 18 4.32 9.13 1.68
CA LEU A 18 4.29 8.58 3.03
C LEU A 18 2.99 7.81 3.31
N ASN A 19 1.85 8.29 2.81
CA ASN A 19 0.55 7.62 2.97
C ASN A 19 0.37 6.39 2.08
N MET A 20 1.10 6.24 0.97
CA MET A 20 1.00 5.03 0.15
C MET A 20 1.40 3.76 0.90
N GLY A 21 2.33 3.85 1.86
CA GLY A 21 2.65 2.74 2.77
C GLY A 21 1.45 2.30 3.62
N PHE A 22 0.59 3.25 4.02
CA PHE A 22 -0.66 2.95 4.70
C PHE A 22 -1.71 2.38 3.75
N PHE A 23 -1.81 2.89 2.52
CA PHE A 23 -2.77 2.39 1.52
C PHE A 23 -2.57 0.90 1.20
N MET A 24 -1.32 0.44 1.19
CA MET A 24 -1.01 -0.98 1.01
C MET A 24 -1.40 -1.86 2.19
N ASN A 25 -1.57 -1.28 3.37
CA ASN A 25 -2.11 -1.95 4.55
C ASN A 25 -3.59 -1.58 4.66
N ALA A 26 -4.42 -2.26 3.88
CA ALA A 26 -5.85 -1.97 3.70
C ALA A 26 -6.73 -2.29 4.93
N GLY A 27 -6.24 -2.02 6.14
CA GLY A 27 -6.97 -2.25 7.39
C GLY A 27 -7.13 -3.73 7.70
N PHE A 28 -6.02 -4.47 7.76
CA PHE A 28 -6.01 -5.91 8.09
C PHE A 28 -6.91 -6.22 9.28
N ASP A 29 -6.80 -5.47 10.37
CA ASP A 29 -7.58 -5.71 11.58
C ASP A 29 -9.09 -5.57 11.34
N GLN A 30 -9.51 -4.58 10.55
CA GLN A 30 -10.92 -4.37 10.22
C GLN A 30 -11.43 -5.49 9.33
N VAL A 31 -10.70 -5.80 8.26
CA VAL A 31 -11.06 -6.84 7.29
C VAL A 31 -11.10 -8.21 7.94
N PHE A 32 -10.12 -8.53 8.78
CA PHE A 32 -10.03 -9.80 9.49
C PHE A 32 -11.19 -9.99 10.48
N ASN A 33 -11.52 -8.96 11.28
CA ASN A 33 -12.61 -9.04 12.25
C ASN A 33 -14.00 -9.10 11.60
N MET A 34 -14.19 -8.45 10.45
CA MET A 34 -15.47 -8.48 9.72
C MET A 34 -15.58 -9.67 8.75
N MET A 35 -14.57 -10.54 8.70
CA MET A 35 -14.54 -11.67 7.79
C MET A 35 -15.52 -12.76 8.24
N ASN A 36 -16.43 -13.15 7.34
CA ASN A 36 -17.29 -14.32 7.52
C ASN A 36 -17.50 -15.03 6.17
N ASP A 37 -18.04 -16.25 6.19
CA ASP A 37 -18.21 -17.09 5.00
C ASP A 37 -19.07 -16.45 3.90
N ALA A 38 -19.96 -15.51 4.23
CA ALA A 38 -20.79 -14.81 3.26
C ALA A 38 -20.04 -13.65 2.55
N VAL A 39 -19.04 -13.05 3.19
CA VAL A 39 -18.29 -11.89 2.65
C VAL A 39 -16.83 -12.18 2.29
N ILE A 40 -16.29 -13.34 2.66
CA ILE A 40 -14.91 -13.73 2.39
C ILE A 40 -14.49 -13.53 0.92
N ASN A 41 -15.37 -13.83 -0.04
CA ASN A 41 -15.07 -13.70 -1.48
C ASN A 41 -14.91 -12.25 -1.96
N LYS A 42 -15.38 -11.25 -1.20
CA LYS A 42 -15.33 -9.83 -1.59
C LYS A 42 -14.40 -8.99 -0.74
N VAL A 43 -14.11 -9.43 0.48
CA VAL A 43 -13.35 -8.65 1.46
C VAL A 43 -11.93 -9.20 1.65
N ASP A 44 -11.57 -10.31 1.00
CA ASP A 44 -10.21 -10.86 1.11
C ASP A 44 -9.17 -9.91 0.49
N ILE A 45 -8.18 -9.53 1.30
CA ILE A 45 -7.02 -8.74 0.90
C ILE A 45 -5.77 -9.62 0.92
N ILE A 46 -4.68 -9.13 0.31
CA ILE A 46 -3.41 -9.86 0.25
C ILE A 46 -2.94 -10.27 1.66
N ASP A 47 -3.10 -9.40 2.66
CA ASP A 47 -2.65 -9.66 4.03
C ASP A 47 -3.47 -10.76 4.73
N THR A 48 -4.79 -10.82 4.52
CA THR A 48 -5.64 -11.88 5.10
C THR A 48 -5.45 -13.22 4.39
N TYR A 49 -5.18 -13.20 3.09
CA TYR A 49 -4.80 -14.39 2.35
C TYR A 49 -3.46 -14.96 2.84
N VAL A 50 -2.45 -14.10 2.99
CA VAL A 50 -1.12 -14.47 3.52
C VAL A 50 -1.23 -15.03 4.92
N TYR A 51 -2.03 -14.39 5.79
CA TYR A 51 -2.29 -14.89 7.13
C TYR A 51 -2.89 -16.30 7.10
N ARG A 52 -3.93 -16.51 6.29
CA ARG A 52 -4.62 -17.81 6.18
C ARG A 52 -3.71 -18.92 5.65
N VAL A 53 -2.95 -18.66 4.59
CA VAL A 53 -2.10 -19.69 3.95
C VAL A 53 -0.80 -19.90 4.73
N GLY A 54 -0.21 -18.82 5.25
CA GLY A 54 1.05 -18.84 5.98
C GLY A 54 0.92 -19.37 7.39
N LEU A 55 0.02 -18.77 8.19
CA LEU A 55 -0.12 -19.07 9.61
C LEU A 55 -1.16 -20.17 9.87
N THR A 56 -2.32 -20.13 9.23
CA THR A 56 -3.39 -21.11 9.50
C THR A 56 -3.15 -22.47 8.83
N LYS A 57 -2.64 -22.49 7.60
CA LYS A 57 -2.33 -23.73 6.87
C LYS A 57 -0.87 -24.20 7.04
N GLY A 58 -0.05 -23.47 7.80
CA GLY A 58 1.35 -23.81 8.06
C GLY A 58 2.30 -23.67 6.86
N ASN A 59 1.87 -23.04 5.75
CA ASN A 59 2.72 -22.85 4.58
C ASN A 59 3.46 -21.50 4.65
N PHE A 60 4.45 -21.43 5.55
CA PHE A 60 5.24 -20.22 5.77
C PHE A 60 5.96 -19.74 4.51
N SER A 61 6.42 -20.65 3.64
CA SER A 61 7.09 -20.28 2.39
C SER A 61 6.20 -19.44 1.48
N LEU A 62 4.94 -19.84 1.27
CA LEU A 62 4.00 -19.06 0.45
C LEU A 62 3.61 -17.75 1.14
N GLY A 63 3.43 -17.76 2.46
CA GLY A 63 3.11 -16.55 3.23
C GLY A 63 4.21 -15.49 3.11
N THR A 64 5.48 -15.89 3.31
CA THR A 64 6.63 -15.00 3.18
C THR A 64 6.82 -14.52 1.73
N ALA A 65 6.65 -15.40 0.73
CA ALA A 65 6.79 -15.02 -0.68
C ALA A 65 5.76 -13.96 -1.10
N ALA A 66 4.51 -14.11 -0.66
CA ALA A 66 3.45 -13.13 -0.95
C ALA A 66 3.65 -11.81 -0.20
N GLY A 67 4.17 -11.84 1.04
CA GLY A 67 4.59 -10.64 1.76
C GLY A 67 5.75 -9.90 1.05
N LEU A 68 6.74 -10.65 0.57
CA LEU A 68 7.86 -10.10 -0.22
C LEU A 68 7.35 -9.48 -1.54
N PHE A 69 6.44 -10.15 -2.23
CA PHE A 69 5.80 -9.63 -3.44
C PHE A 69 5.05 -8.32 -3.20
N LYS A 70 4.27 -8.24 -2.11
CA LYS A 70 3.66 -6.99 -1.65
C LYS A 70 4.73 -5.91 -1.45
N GLY A 71 5.83 -6.21 -0.76
CA GLY A 71 6.94 -5.27 -0.55
C GLY A 71 7.55 -4.75 -1.86
N VAL A 72 7.77 -5.61 -2.85
CA VAL A 72 8.28 -5.23 -4.18
C VAL A 72 7.32 -4.25 -4.86
N ILE A 73 6.01 -4.52 -4.85
CA ILE A 73 5.01 -3.60 -5.40
C ILE A 73 5.07 -2.23 -4.70
N GLY A 74 5.26 -2.21 -3.38
CA GLY A 74 5.40 -0.97 -2.62
C GLY A 74 6.61 -0.15 -3.01
N ILE A 75 7.75 -0.79 -3.23
CA ILE A 75 8.97 -0.12 -3.72
C ILE A 75 8.71 0.47 -5.11
N PHE A 76 8.08 -0.28 -6.01
CA PHE A 76 7.73 0.23 -7.34
C PHE A 76 6.79 1.43 -7.28
N LEU A 77 5.78 1.40 -6.40
CA LEU A 77 4.86 2.53 -6.18
C LEU A 77 5.61 3.76 -5.68
N ILE A 78 6.45 3.62 -4.65
CA ILE A 78 7.22 4.74 -4.09
C ILE A 78 8.15 5.35 -5.15
N LEU A 79 8.91 4.52 -5.86
CA LEU A 79 9.82 4.98 -6.92
C LEU A 79 9.08 5.60 -8.11
N GLY A 80 7.88 5.10 -8.43
CA GLY A 80 7.01 5.66 -9.46
C GLY A 80 6.51 7.05 -9.07
N THR A 81 6.04 7.20 -7.84
CA THR A 81 5.55 8.49 -7.32
C THR A 81 6.66 9.49 -7.10
N ASP A 82 7.85 9.09 -6.64
CA ASP A 82 9.01 9.98 -6.54
C ASP A 82 9.42 10.53 -7.93
N ARG A 83 9.43 9.68 -8.96
CA ARG A 83 9.66 10.14 -10.34
C ARG A 83 8.57 11.09 -10.84
N LEU A 84 7.31 10.82 -10.53
CA LEU A 84 6.21 11.71 -10.87
C LEU A 84 6.34 13.06 -10.13
N SER A 85 6.75 13.04 -8.86
CA SER A 85 7.04 14.24 -8.06
C SER A 85 8.07 15.12 -8.74
N ARG A 86 9.23 14.56 -9.10
CA ARG A 86 10.32 15.30 -9.79
C ARG A 86 9.83 15.97 -11.07
N LYS A 87 8.97 15.30 -11.84
CA LYS A 87 8.46 15.82 -13.11
C LYS A 87 7.42 16.93 -12.95
N THR A 88 6.66 16.94 -11.85
CA THR A 88 5.51 17.84 -11.67
C THR A 88 5.83 19.03 -10.76
N SER A 89 6.64 18.81 -9.73
CA SER A 89 7.01 19.83 -8.73
C SER A 89 8.44 20.34 -8.89
N GLY A 90 9.28 19.75 -9.75
CA GLY A 90 10.68 20.15 -9.96
C GLY A 90 11.63 19.77 -8.83
N GLU A 91 11.11 19.47 -7.64
CA GLU A 91 11.86 18.94 -6.50
C GLU A 91 11.49 17.47 -6.27
N GLY A 92 12.51 16.61 -6.24
CA GLY A 92 12.43 15.24 -5.75
C GLY A 92 12.49 15.22 -4.22
N VAL A 93 11.79 14.28 -3.60
CA VAL A 93 11.87 14.08 -2.14
C VAL A 93 13.18 13.37 -1.77
N TRP A 94 13.82 12.73 -2.75
CA TRP A 94 15.08 12.01 -2.65
C TRP A 94 16.06 12.39 -3.76
#